data_AF-A0A3S3K7L1-F1
#
_entry.id   AF-A0A3S3K7L1-F1
#
_cell.length_a   1.000
_cell.length_b   1.000
_cell.length_c   1.000
_cell.angle_alpha   90.00
_cell.angle_beta   90.00
_cell.angle_gamma   90.00
#
_symmetry.space_group_name_H-M   'P 1'
#
loop_
_entity.id
_entity.type
_entity.pdbx_description
1 polymer ?
#
loop_
_entity_poly.entity_id
_entity_poly.type
_entity_poly.pdbx_seq_one_letter_code
_entity_poly.pdbx_strand_id
1 'polypeptide(L)'
;MSSSRTQPVVHRPSLGIGPMSKNTVEACGSIASRYGIPLMLIASRRQIDKDDLGGGYVENWTTQTLSEHIRKKFPPEDLLLCRDHGGPWQHPSEREYSEERAKKSCLESFKEDIRAGFDLLHIDTSAERTGIAAADKAVERLVELYGECHDFARGLGRSLRFEIGFEDQSVDTDYPSDFKEKLHCVLKRLADLTLPLPTFVVAQTGTKVLETENVGAIMTAPLAVRHSIEHLSNTCREMGVELKAHNADYLPSEKISILKRSGVSALNIAPEFGVAETRSFVSILKELNLSVQLERFLELAFESSAWKKWIKPNSQASDTDRAIIAGHYVFGTERYRAIKSVAESACHKLGKSLDESLQSAVERSIERYVLAFAA
;
A
#
# COMPACT_ATOMS: atom_id res chain seq x y z
N MET A 1 -19.48 43.02 12.95
CA MET A 1 -19.49 42.01 11.88
C MET A 1 -18.27 41.13 12.06
N SER A 2 -18.45 40.00 12.74
CA SER A 2 -17.37 39.03 13.02
C SER A 2 -17.31 38.04 11.87
N SER A 3 -16.29 38.15 11.02
CA SER A 3 -16.02 37.15 9.98
C SER A 3 -15.54 35.87 10.66
N SER A 4 -16.41 34.86 10.72
CA SER A 4 -16.02 33.50 11.04
C SER A 4 -15.08 33.00 9.95
N ARG A 5 -13.76 33.07 10.18
CA ARG A 5 -12.80 32.26 9.44
C ARG A 5 -13.15 30.82 9.75
N THR A 6 -13.82 30.15 8.82
CA THR A 6 -13.93 28.69 8.79
C THR A 6 -12.51 28.15 8.86
N GLN A 7 -12.21 27.40 9.93
CA GLN A 7 -10.97 26.64 9.99
C GLN A 7 -10.90 25.76 8.73
N PRO A 8 -9.74 25.66 8.06
CA PRO A 8 -9.60 24.73 6.94
C PRO A 8 -9.92 23.33 7.47
N VAL A 9 -10.86 22.65 6.83
CA VAL A 9 -11.07 21.21 7.05
C VAL A 9 -9.75 20.56 6.66
N VAL A 10 -8.96 20.15 7.64
CA VAL A 10 -7.77 19.35 7.39
C VAL A 10 -8.29 18.02 6.88
N HIS A 11 -8.34 17.86 5.55
CA HIS A 11 -8.67 16.58 4.94
C HIS A 11 -7.62 15.59 5.39
N ARG A 12 -7.99 14.67 6.30
CA ARG A 12 -7.14 13.53 6.63
C ARG A 12 -7.06 12.65 5.38
N PRO A 13 -5.85 12.25 4.95
CA PRO A 13 -5.70 11.46 3.74
C PRO A 13 -6.36 10.10 3.91
N SER A 14 -7.22 9.75 2.96
CA SER A 14 -8.09 8.57 3.04
C SER A 14 -7.75 7.48 2.01
N LEU A 15 -6.75 7.71 1.16
CA LEU A 15 -6.34 6.76 0.14
C LEU A 15 -4.83 6.51 0.26
N GLY A 16 -4.48 5.25 0.50
CA GLY A 16 -3.13 4.69 0.43
C GLY A 16 -2.90 4.08 -0.94
N ILE A 17 -1.92 4.61 -1.65
CA ILE A 17 -1.49 4.19 -2.98
C ILE A 17 -0.15 3.47 -2.87
N GLY A 18 -0.10 2.21 -3.28
CA GLY A 18 1.16 1.46 -3.35
C GLY A 18 2.09 2.01 -4.44
N PRO A 19 3.37 2.27 -4.17
CA PRO A 19 4.31 2.74 -5.19
C PRO A 19 4.68 1.57 -6.11
N MET A 20 3.90 1.31 -7.15
CA MET A 20 4.14 0.15 -8.04
C MET A 20 5.24 0.39 -9.07
N SER A 21 5.55 1.67 -9.33
CA SER A 21 6.49 2.14 -10.34
C SER A 21 6.76 3.64 -10.14
N LYS A 22 7.70 4.20 -10.91
CA LYS A 22 7.86 5.66 -10.99
C LYS A 22 6.59 6.35 -11.45
N ASN A 23 5.93 5.82 -12.48
CA ASN A 23 4.69 6.39 -13.02
C ASN A 23 3.55 6.36 -12.00
N THR A 24 3.50 5.37 -11.10
CA THR A 24 2.53 5.33 -10.01
C THR A 24 2.80 6.41 -8.96
N VAL A 25 4.06 6.62 -8.59
CA VAL A 25 4.44 7.68 -7.64
C VAL A 25 4.13 9.06 -8.21
N GLU A 26 4.48 9.30 -9.48
CA GLU A 26 4.22 10.58 -10.15
C GLU A 26 2.73 10.83 -10.39
N ALA A 27 1.96 9.79 -10.75
CA ALA A 27 0.50 9.86 -10.84
C ALA A 27 -0.13 10.23 -9.49
N CYS A 28 0.34 9.62 -8.40
CA CYS A 28 -0.15 9.92 -7.05
C CYS A 28 0.05 11.40 -6.70
N GLY A 29 1.26 11.94 -6.91
CA GLY A 29 1.56 13.35 -6.64
C GLY A 29 0.77 14.30 -7.54
N SER A 30 0.68 14.00 -8.84
CA SER A 30 -0.11 14.75 -9.81
C SER A 30 -1.60 14.83 -9.41
N ILE A 31 -2.19 13.72 -8.97
CA ILE A 31 -3.58 13.69 -8.50
C ILE A 31 -3.73 14.46 -7.19
N ALA A 32 -2.83 14.28 -6.22
CA ALA A 32 -2.87 15.02 -4.96
C ALA A 32 -2.88 16.54 -5.19
N SER A 33 -1.94 17.05 -6.00
CA SER A 33 -1.87 18.47 -6.34
C SER A 33 -3.10 18.95 -7.14
N ARG A 34 -3.58 18.15 -8.10
CA ARG A 34 -4.71 18.50 -8.98
C ARG A 34 -6.03 18.64 -8.21
N TYR A 35 -6.28 17.75 -7.25
CA TYR A 35 -7.51 17.76 -6.44
C TYR A 35 -7.36 18.54 -5.14
N GLY A 36 -6.14 18.96 -4.77
CA GLY A 36 -5.87 19.62 -3.49
C GLY A 36 -6.19 18.71 -2.30
N ILE A 37 -5.97 17.39 -2.45
CA ILE A 37 -6.20 16.40 -1.41
C ILE A 37 -4.89 15.67 -1.08
N PRO A 38 -4.55 15.52 0.21
CA PRO A 38 -3.40 14.71 0.57
C PRO A 38 -3.67 13.24 0.28
N LEU A 39 -2.68 12.54 -0.28
CA LEU A 39 -2.69 11.09 -0.47
C LEU A 39 -1.57 10.44 0.36
N MET A 40 -1.76 9.17 0.73
CA MET A 40 -0.71 8.37 1.35
C MET A 40 -0.03 7.53 0.28
N LEU A 41 1.30 7.59 0.22
CA LEU A 41 2.10 6.65 -0.54
C LEU A 41 2.59 5.54 0.40
N ILE A 42 2.00 4.35 0.26
CA ILE A 42 2.15 3.22 1.21
C ILE A 42 3.17 2.20 0.68
N ALA A 43 4.44 2.43 0.95
CA ALA A 43 5.49 1.51 0.54
C ALA A 43 5.56 0.29 1.46
N SER A 44 5.38 -0.92 0.95
CA SER A 44 5.74 -2.13 1.69
C SER A 44 7.25 -2.37 1.68
N ARG A 45 7.76 -3.14 2.64
CA ARG A 45 9.19 -3.52 2.70
C ARG A 45 9.68 -4.29 1.47
N ARG A 46 8.77 -4.89 0.71
CA ARG A 46 9.10 -5.57 -0.56
C ARG A 46 9.30 -4.57 -1.70
N GLN A 47 8.56 -3.47 -1.67
CA GLN A 47 8.57 -2.46 -2.72
C GLN A 47 9.78 -1.54 -2.58
N ILE A 48 9.95 -0.98 -1.39
CA ILE A 48 10.98 0.01 -1.05
C ILE A 48 11.47 -0.28 0.36
N ASP A 49 12.77 -0.44 0.56
CA ASP A 49 13.40 -0.58 1.89
C ASP A 49 14.78 0.11 1.88
N LYS A 50 15.51 0.00 2.98
CA LYS A 50 16.88 0.52 3.08
C LYS A 50 17.84 -0.22 2.14
N ASP A 51 18.91 0.48 1.77
CA ASP A 51 19.91 -0.02 0.80
C ASP A 51 20.53 -1.36 1.21
N ASP A 52 20.94 -1.50 2.48
CA ASP A 52 21.54 -2.75 2.98
C ASP A 52 20.61 -3.98 2.91
N LEU A 53 19.30 -3.76 2.76
CA LEU A 53 18.31 -4.83 2.58
C LEU A 53 17.96 -5.09 1.10
N GLY A 54 18.58 -4.34 0.18
CA GLY A 54 18.44 -4.48 -1.27
C GLY A 54 17.50 -3.47 -1.92
N GLY A 55 17.02 -2.46 -1.18
CA GLY A 55 16.18 -1.37 -1.71
C GLY A 55 14.75 -1.75 -2.08
N GLY A 56 14.47 -3.01 -2.44
CA GLY A 56 13.15 -3.45 -2.93
C GLY A 56 13.08 -3.49 -4.46
N TYR A 57 11.91 -3.85 -5.02
CA TYR A 57 11.79 -4.09 -6.47
C TYR A 57 11.40 -2.84 -7.30
N VAL A 58 10.96 -1.75 -6.65
CA VAL A 58 10.37 -0.61 -7.35
C VAL A 58 11.48 0.37 -7.75
N GLU A 59 11.74 0.49 -9.05
CA GLU A 59 12.68 1.46 -9.65
C GLU A 59 14.13 1.38 -9.10
N ASN A 60 14.47 0.31 -8.39
CA ASN A 60 15.69 0.22 -7.57
C ASN A 60 15.85 1.39 -6.59
N TRP A 61 14.75 1.98 -6.15
CA TRP A 61 14.76 3.02 -5.15
C TRP A 61 14.95 2.43 -3.76
N THR A 62 15.80 3.07 -2.97
CA THR A 62 15.83 2.93 -1.52
C THR A 62 14.84 3.89 -0.87
N THR A 63 14.50 3.66 0.40
CA THR A 63 13.72 4.59 1.23
C THR A 63 14.19 6.05 1.09
N GLN A 64 15.51 6.28 1.14
CA GLN A 64 16.08 7.62 0.99
C GLN A 64 15.83 8.20 -0.41
N THR A 65 16.16 7.46 -1.47
CA THR A 65 16.03 7.95 -2.84
C THR A 65 14.57 8.19 -3.26
N LEU A 66 13.63 7.39 -2.77
CA LEU A 66 12.20 7.62 -2.96
C LEU A 66 11.78 8.95 -2.31
N SER A 67 12.18 9.17 -1.06
CA SER A 67 11.85 10.40 -0.34
C SER A 67 12.42 11.63 -1.06
N GLU A 68 13.70 11.60 -1.43
CA GLU A 68 14.36 12.68 -2.18
C GLU A 68 13.66 12.96 -3.52
N HIS A 69 13.28 11.90 -4.26
CA HIS A 69 12.54 12.03 -5.52
C HIS A 69 11.21 12.76 -5.32
N ILE A 70 10.44 12.38 -4.29
CA ILE A 70 9.12 12.95 -4.01
C ILE A 70 9.24 14.38 -3.53
N ARG A 71 10.10 14.65 -2.53
CA ARG A 71 10.28 15.99 -1.96
C ARG A 71 10.83 17.01 -2.97
N LYS A 72 11.52 16.54 -4.02
CA LYS A 72 11.94 17.39 -5.14
C LYS A 72 10.79 17.78 -6.08
N LYS A 73 9.77 16.94 -6.23
CA LYS A 73 8.70 17.10 -7.22
C LYS A 73 7.39 17.62 -6.65
N PHE A 74 7.05 17.26 -5.42
CA PHE A 74 5.74 17.51 -4.83
C PHE A 74 5.88 18.18 -3.46
N PRO A 75 4.96 19.09 -3.10
CA PRO A 75 4.87 19.62 -1.74
C PRO A 75 4.73 18.50 -0.70
N PRO A 76 5.34 18.65 0.49
CA PRO A 76 5.24 17.63 1.53
C PRO A 76 3.81 17.28 1.99
N GLU A 77 2.91 18.23 1.88
CA GLU A 77 1.49 18.12 2.22
C GLU A 77 0.68 17.29 1.22
N ASP A 78 1.12 17.16 -0.02
CA ASP A 78 0.39 16.44 -1.07
C ASP A 78 0.55 14.92 -0.90
N LEU A 79 1.76 14.48 -0.59
CA LEU A 79 2.10 13.07 -0.44
C LEU A 79 2.72 12.77 0.92
N LEU A 80 1.95 12.04 1.73
CA LEU A 80 2.45 11.47 2.97
C LEU A 80 3.20 10.18 2.66
N LEU A 81 4.42 10.07 3.14
CA LEU A 81 5.23 8.87 3.00
C LEU A 81 4.88 7.89 4.12
N CYS A 82 4.38 6.71 3.76
CA CYS A 82 3.90 5.73 4.71
C CYS A 82 4.59 4.38 4.51
N ARG A 83 4.92 3.71 5.61
CA ARG A 83 5.36 2.31 5.59
C ARG A 83 4.14 1.41 5.71
N ASP A 84 4.05 0.42 4.84
CA ASP A 84 3.05 -0.65 4.90
C ASP A 84 3.67 -1.98 5.33
N HIS A 85 2.97 -2.73 6.18
CA HIS A 85 3.40 -4.02 6.73
C HIS A 85 4.89 -4.04 7.13
N GLY A 86 5.27 -3.19 8.09
CA GLY A 86 6.69 -2.94 8.39
C GLY A 86 7.35 -3.92 9.36
N GLY A 87 6.62 -4.82 10.01
CA GLY A 87 7.19 -5.62 11.09
C GLY A 87 8.10 -6.79 10.65
N PRO A 88 8.47 -7.65 11.62
CA PRO A 88 9.35 -8.79 11.39
C PRO A 88 8.78 -9.80 10.36
N TRP A 89 9.66 -10.43 9.57
CA TRP A 89 9.34 -11.39 8.49
C TRP A 89 8.55 -10.83 7.30
N GLN A 90 8.28 -9.52 7.27
CA GLN A 90 7.61 -8.89 6.14
C GLN A 90 8.56 -8.68 4.95
N HIS A 91 9.88 -8.59 5.21
CA HIS A 91 10.89 -8.50 4.16
C HIS A 91 11.32 -9.89 3.65
N PRO A 92 11.50 -10.10 2.32
CA PRO A 92 11.82 -11.42 1.77
C PRO A 92 13.10 -12.06 2.30
N SER A 93 14.11 -11.25 2.66
CA SER A 93 15.39 -11.75 3.22
C SER A 93 15.25 -12.32 4.64
N GLU A 94 14.15 -12.03 5.34
CA GLU A 94 13.96 -12.40 6.74
C GLU A 94 13.39 -13.80 6.93
N ARG A 95 13.02 -14.50 5.84
CA ARG A 95 12.41 -15.85 5.88
C ARG A 95 13.18 -16.86 6.74
N GLU A 96 14.51 -16.75 6.76
CA GLU A 96 15.37 -17.66 7.55
C GLU A 96 15.91 -17.02 8.84
N TYR A 97 15.43 -15.82 9.21
CA TYR A 97 15.94 -15.11 10.38
C TYR A 97 15.30 -15.66 11.65
N SER A 98 16.09 -15.68 12.73
CA SER A 98 15.56 -15.79 14.09
C SER A 98 14.72 -14.56 14.42
N GLU A 99 13.87 -14.67 15.43
CA GLU A 99 13.04 -13.57 15.91
C GLU A 99 13.84 -12.32 16.24
N GLU A 100 14.90 -12.45 17.05
CA GLU A 100 15.79 -11.33 17.39
C GLU A 100 16.38 -10.66 16.16
N ARG A 101 16.78 -11.46 15.16
CA ARG A 101 17.35 -10.93 13.93
C ARG A 101 16.30 -10.26 13.04
N ALA A 102 15.08 -10.81 12.96
CA ALA A 102 13.98 -10.24 12.21
C ALA A 102 13.48 -8.93 12.83
N LYS A 103 13.34 -8.88 14.17
CA LYS A 103 13.03 -7.66 14.93
C LYS A 103 14.08 -6.57 14.74
N LYS A 104 15.36 -6.93 14.83
CA LYS A 104 16.45 -5.97 14.57
C LYS A 104 16.41 -5.44 13.14
N SER A 105 16.19 -6.33 12.16
CA SER A 105 16.12 -5.98 10.75
C SER A 105 14.96 -5.01 10.46
N CYS A 106 13.75 -5.28 10.98
CA CYS A 106 12.61 -4.40 10.80
C CYS A 106 12.78 -3.06 11.53
N LEU A 107 13.37 -3.05 12.74
CA LEU A 107 13.63 -1.81 13.47
C LEU A 107 14.62 -0.90 12.73
N GLU A 108 15.67 -1.46 12.12
CA GLU A 108 16.61 -0.66 11.32
C GLU A 108 15.97 -0.14 10.02
N SER A 109 15.04 -0.88 9.42
CA SER A 109 14.20 -0.41 8.31
C SER A 109 13.33 0.77 8.72
N PHE A 110 12.60 0.66 9.85
CA PHE A 110 11.80 1.76 10.40
C PHE A 110 12.62 3.00 10.75
N LYS A 111 13.81 2.83 11.34
CA LYS A 111 14.70 3.97 11.62
C LYS A 111 15.10 4.69 10.33
N GLU A 112 15.32 3.96 9.25
CA GLU A 112 15.62 4.56 7.95
C GLU A 112 14.43 5.32 7.39
N ASP A 113 13.22 4.75 7.48
CA ASP A 113 11.98 5.45 7.11
C ASP A 113 11.82 6.76 7.90
N ILE A 114 12.06 6.74 9.21
CA ILE A 114 11.99 7.93 10.07
C ILE A 114 13.01 8.99 9.65
N ARG A 115 14.26 8.58 9.35
CA ARG A 115 15.32 9.50 8.87
C ARG A 115 14.97 10.12 7.52
N ALA A 116 14.50 9.30 6.59
CA ALA A 116 14.08 9.72 5.25
C ALA A 116 12.79 10.57 5.28
N GLY A 117 12.12 10.60 6.42
CA GLY A 117 11.04 11.50 6.68
C GLY A 117 9.66 10.95 6.34
N PHE A 118 9.47 9.66 6.59
CA PHE A 118 8.16 9.03 6.61
C PHE A 118 7.27 9.66 7.69
N ASP A 119 6.00 9.76 7.35
CA ASP A 119 4.95 10.45 8.11
C ASP A 119 4.13 9.46 8.96
N LEU A 120 4.04 8.20 8.53
CA LEU A 120 3.30 7.13 9.19
C LEU A 120 3.99 5.77 9.05
N LEU A 121 4.04 5.00 10.14
CA LEU A 121 4.51 3.60 10.12
C LEU A 121 3.39 2.62 10.47
N HIS A 122 3.15 1.65 9.58
CA HIS A 122 2.32 0.49 9.88
C HIS A 122 3.14 -0.60 10.60
N ILE A 123 2.94 -0.71 11.92
CA ILE A 123 3.56 -1.73 12.77
C ILE A 123 2.69 -2.98 12.74
N ASP A 124 3.02 -3.89 11.82
CA ASP A 124 2.36 -5.18 11.66
C ASP A 124 3.28 -6.32 12.10
N THR A 125 2.95 -6.94 13.23
CA THR A 125 3.71 -8.02 13.86
C THR A 125 2.98 -9.37 13.81
N SER A 126 1.98 -9.52 12.92
CA SER A 126 1.22 -10.76 12.78
C SER A 126 2.04 -11.88 12.14
N ALA A 127 3.07 -11.56 11.36
CA ALA A 127 3.89 -12.55 10.67
C ALA A 127 4.86 -13.29 11.61
N GLU A 128 5.12 -14.56 11.29
CA GLU A 128 6.18 -15.38 11.87
C GLU A 128 7.08 -15.95 10.75
N ARG A 129 8.19 -16.59 11.15
CA ARG A 129 9.01 -17.40 10.24
C ARG A 129 8.17 -18.40 9.44
N THR A 130 7.18 -19.00 10.10
CA THR A 130 6.20 -19.91 9.50
C THR A 130 4.81 -19.60 10.04
N GLY A 131 3.89 -19.23 9.16
CA GLY A 131 2.51 -18.93 9.55
C GLY A 131 2.38 -17.59 10.27
N ILE A 132 1.54 -17.58 11.30
CA ILE A 132 1.07 -16.37 11.98
C ILE A 132 1.40 -16.46 13.45
N ALA A 133 1.77 -15.31 14.04
CA ALA A 133 2.08 -15.18 15.44
C ALA A 133 0.86 -15.45 16.33
N ALA A 134 1.09 -16.05 17.49
CA ALA A 134 0.09 -16.05 18.56
C ALA A 134 -0.23 -14.60 18.97
N ALA A 135 -1.49 -14.31 19.29
CA ALA A 135 -1.97 -12.95 19.53
C ALA A 135 -1.14 -12.20 20.59
N ASP A 136 -0.88 -12.81 21.75
CA ASP A 136 -0.11 -12.19 22.83
C ASP A 136 1.30 -11.80 22.41
N LYS A 137 1.94 -12.67 21.62
CA LYS A 137 3.30 -12.45 21.09
C LYS A 137 3.32 -11.34 20.04
N ALA A 138 2.32 -11.30 19.16
CA ALA A 138 2.16 -10.22 18.20
C ALA A 138 1.98 -8.87 18.92
N VAL A 139 1.12 -8.82 19.94
CA VAL A 139 0.87 -7.62 20.75
C VAL A 139 2.13 -7.17 21.50
N GLU A 140 2.89 -8.10 22.08
CA GLU A 140 4.15 -7.78 22.76
C GLU A 140 5.16 -7.13 21.80
N ARG A 141 5.42 -7.76 20.66
CA ARG A 141 6.32 -7.22 19.62
C ARG A 141 5.86 -5.87 19.10
N LEU A 142 4.54 -5.71 18.91
CA LEU A 142 3.95 -4.48 18.41
C LEU A 142 4.26 -3.34 19.36
N VAL A 143 3.94 -3.51 20.64
CA VAL A 143 4.13 -2.47 21.66
C VAL A 143 5.61 -2.10 21.81
N GLU A 144 6.50 -3.10 21.79
CA GLU A 144 7.95 -2.88 21.83
C GLU A 144 8.44 -2.07 20.62
N LEU A 145 8.15 -2.52 19.39
CA LEU A 145 8.57 -1.83 18.17
C LEU A 145 7.96 -0.43 18.05
N TYR A 146 6.70 -0.27 18.48
CA TYR A 146 6.03 1.03 18.52
C TYR A 146 6.77 2.01 19.43
N GLY A 147 7.12 1.58 20.64
CA GLY A 147 7.87 2.39 21.60
C GLY A 147 9.26 2.78 21.07
N GLU A 148 10.01 1.82 20.54
CA GLU A 148 11.33 2.03 19.94
C GLU A 148 11.28 3.03 18.77
N CYS A 149 10.30 2.90 17.89
CA CYS A 149 10.09 3.84 16.78
C CYS A 149 9.70 5.24 17.27
N HIS A 150 8.83 5.32 18.28
CA HIS A 150 8.39 6.58 18.87
C HIS A 150 9.55 7.33 19.52
N ASP A 151 10.34 6.64 20.36
CA ASP A 151 11.49 7.22 21.05
C ASP A 151 12.57 7.66 20.06
N PHE A 152 12.84 6.86 19.03
CA PHE A 152 13.79 7.22 17.98
C PHE A 152 13.34 8.47 17.19
N ALA A 153 12.06 8.53 16.79
CA ALA A 153 11.51 9.70 16.10
C ALA A 153 11.57 10.96 16.97
N ARG A 154 11.21 10.86 18.25
CA ARG A 154 11.30 11.96 19.21
C ARG A 154 12.75 12.42 19.40
N GLY A 155 13.71 11.50 19.44
CA GLY A 155 15.14 11.81 19.50
C GLY A 155 15.64 12.63 18.31
N LEU A 156 14.96 12.55 17.16
CA LEU A 156 15.21 13.37 15.96
C LEU A 156 14.34 14.62 15.88
N GLY A 157 13.55 14.93 16.91
CA GLY A 157 12.61 16.06 16.91
C GLY A 157 11.44 15.88 15.94
N ARG A 158 11.12 14.64 15.55
CA ARG A 158 10.03 14.32 14.61
C ARG A 158 8.81 13.80 15.35
N SER A 159 7.63 14.17 14.85
CA SER A 159 6.37 13.53 15.22
C SER A 159 6.03 12.47 14.17
N LEU A 160 5.64 11.29 14.64
CA LEU A 160 5.32 10.14 13.78
C LEU A 160 3.90 9.66 14.05
N ARG A 161 3.15 9.35 12.99
CA ARG A 161 1.86 8.65 13.10
C ARG A 161 2.07 7.16 13.00
N PHE A 162 1.15 6.41 13.58
CA PHE A 162 1.21 4.95 13.54
C PHE A 162 -0.08 4.36 13.00
N GLU A 163 0.09 3.23 12.36
CA GLU A 163 -0.97 2.30 11.99
C GLU A 163 -0.62 0.95 12.60
N ILE A 164 -1.62 0.23 13.07
CA ILE A 164 -1.43 -1.11 13.63
C ILE A 164 -2.36 -2.09 12.92
N GLY A 165 -1.91 -3.33 12.77
CA GLY A 165 -2.68 -4.41 12.16
C GLY A 165 -2.48 -5.71 12.91
N PHE A 166 -3.47 -6.59 12.78
CA PHE A 166 -3.50 -7.91 13.43
C PHE A 166 -3.77 -9.04 12.44
N GLU A 167 -3.61 -8.78 11.14
CA GLU A 167 -4.29 -9.52 10.10
C GLU A 167 -3.64 -10.87 9.73
N ASP A 168 -4.50 -11.89 9.59
CA ASP A 168 -4.39 -12.97 8.61
C ASP A 168 -5.21 -12.54 7.37
N GLN A 169 -4.62 -12.53 6.17
CA GLN A 169 -5.31 -12.01 4.97
C GLN A 169 -6.46 -12.95 4.52
N SER A 170 -7.64 -12.73 5.09
CA SER A 170 -8.83 -13.58 4.92
C SER A 170 -9.81 -13.02 3.87
N VAL A 171 -10.85 -13.79 3.51
CA VAL A 171 -11.92 -13.34 2.60
C VAL A 171 -13.03 -12.60 3.37
N ASP A 172 -13.21 -12.92 4.65
CA ASP A 172 -14.29 -12.46 5.50
C ASP A 172 -13.87 -11.24 6.33
N THR A 173 -14.80 -10.71 7.13
CA THR A 173 -14.49 -9.65 8.10
C THR A 173 -13.96 -10.22 9.41
N ASP A 174 -13.19 -9.43 10.15
CA ASP A 174 -12.85 -9.77 11.54
C ASP A 174 -14.11 -9.91 12.40
N TYR A 175 -14.05 -10.82 13.37
CA TYR A 175 -15.14 -10.99 14.33
C TYR A 175 -15.14 -9.82 15.33
N PRO A 176 -16.23 -9.05 15.47
CA PRO A 176 -16.20 -7.79 16.22
C PRO A 176 -15.76 -7.88 17.69
N SER A 177 -16.11 -8.96 18.41
CA SER A 177 -15.68 -9.12 19.81
C SER A 177 -14.17 -9.32 19.92
N ASP A 178 -13.62 -10.21 19.09
CA ASP A 178 -12.19 -10.56 19.11
C ASP A 178 -11.35 -9.35 18.72
N PHE A 179 -11.82 -8.59 17.72
CA PHE A 179 -11.21 -7.33 17.33
C PHE A 179 -11.22 -6.32 18.48
N LYS A 180 -12.37 -6.14 19.15
CA LYS A 180 -12.50 -5.21 20.28
C LYS A 180 -11.57 -5.56 21.43
N GLU A 181 -11.46 -6.83 21.80
CA GLU A 181 -10.60 -7.30 22.88
C GLU A 181 -9.11 -7.06 22.56
N LYS A 182 -8.68 -7.44 21.35
CA LYS A 182 -7.29 -7.21 20.89
C LYS A 182 -6.95 -5.72 20.85
N LEU A 183 -7.83 -4.90 20.27
CA LEU A 183 -7.63 -3.46 20.18
C LEU A 183 -7.55 -2.84 21.58
N HIS A 184 -8.48 -3.18 22.47
CA HIS A 184 -8.45 -2.69 23.85
C HIS A 184 -7.15 -3.05 24.56
N CYS A 185 -6.68 -4.30 24.41
CA CYS A 185 -5.42 -4.76 24.98
C CYS A 185 -4.23 -3.91 24.52
N VAL A 186 -4.09 -3.69 23.21
CA VAL A 186 -3.00 -2.88 22.65
C VAL A 186 -3.08 -1.43 23.12
N LEU A 187 -4.24 -0.79 22.98
CA LEU A 187 -4.39 0.62 23.33
C LEU A 187 -4.15 0.88 24.81
N LYS A 188 -4.56 -0.05 25.68
CA LYS A 188 -4.23 0.00 27.11
C LYS A 188 -2.73 -0.06 27.34
N ARG A 189 -2.02 -1.01 26.71
CA ARG A 189 -0.56 -1.13 26.84
C ARG A 189 0.19 0.11 26.32
N LEU A 190 -0.28 0.70 25.22
CA LEU A 190 0.28 1.96 24.71
C LEU A 190 0.06 3.11 25.70
N ALA A 191 -1.14 3.22 26.28
CA ALA A 191 -1.46 4.23 27.28
C ALA A 191 -0.63 4.06 28.56
N ASP A 192 -0.45 2.84 29.06
CA ASP A 192 0.37 2.53 30.23
C ASP A 192 1.85 2.93 30.02
N LEU A 193 2.33 2.91 28.77
CA LEU A 193 3.66 3.38 28.37
C LEU A 193 3.69 4.87 27.96
N THR A 194 2.58 5.60 28.09
CA THR A 194 2.45 7.00 27.67
C THR A 194 2.77 7.23 26.17
N LEU A 195 2.53 6.21 25.34
CA LEU A 195 2.71 6.28 23.89
C LEU A 195 1.45 6.88 23.23
N PRO A 196 1.60 7.60 22.09
CA PRO A 196 0.44 8.14 21.38
C PRO A 196 -0.43 7.00 20.84
N LEU A 197 -1.74 7.24 20.72
CA LEU A 197 -2.64 6.31 20.04
C LEU A 197 -2.30 6.21 18.55
N PRO A 198 -2.45 5.04 17.92
CA PRO A 198 -2.30 4.92 16.48
C PRO A 198 -3.40 5.75 15.78
N THR A 199 -3.06 6.29 14.61
CA THR A 199 -4.05 6.97 13.76
C THR A 199 -5.01 5.97 13.14
N PHE A 200 -4.48 4.87 12.61
CA PHE A 200 -5.26 3.85 11.94
C PHE A 200 -5.11 2.48 12.62
N VAL A 201 -6.19 1.72 12.59
CA VAL A 201 -6.20 0.29 12.89
C VAL A 201 -6.71 -0.44 11.66
N VAL A 202 -5.97 -1.45 11.26
CA VAL A 202 -6.26 -2.29 10.12
C VAL A 202 -7.04 -3.52 10.61
N ALA A 203 -8.15 -3.80 9.95
CA ALA A 203 -8.99 -4.97 10.22
C ALA A 203 -9.50 -5.53 8.90
N GLN A 204 -9.84 -6.82 8.88
CA GLN A 204 -10.41 -7.44 7.71
C GLN A 204 -11.81 -6.86 7.44
N THR A 205 -11.97 -6.19 6.30
CA THR A 205 -13.23 -5.54 5.87
C THR A 205 -13.94 -6.32 4.77
N GLY A 206 -13.67 -7.62 4.65
CA GLY A 206 -14.25 -8.47 3.61
C GLY A 206 -13.74 -8.11 2.22
N THR A 207 -12.49 -7.65 2.11
CA THR A 207 -11.81 -7.26 0.88
C THR A 207 -10.61 -8.17 0.66
N LYS A 208 -10.49 -8.76 -0.53
CA LYS A 208 -9.36 -9.63 -0.88
C LYS A 208 -9.10 -9.59 -2.36
N VAL A 209 -7.85 -9.61 -2.76
CA VAL A 209 -7.47 -9.51 -4.18
C VAL A 209 -6.86 -10.82 -4.64
N LEU A 210 -7.41 -11.38 -5.72
CA LEU A 210 -6.80 -12.44 -6.49
C LEU A 210 -6.93 -12.10 -7.99
N GLU A 211 -5.90 -12.40 -8.76
CA GLU A 211 -5.74 -12.06 -10.16
C GLU A 211 -5.90 -10.56 -10.40
N THR A 212 -7.01 -10.14 -11.02
CA THR A 212 -7.33 -8.74 -11.27
C THR A 212 -8.76 -8.41 -10.85
N GLU A 213 -9.20 -9.00 -9.74
CA GLU A 213 -10.52 -8.78 -9.16
C GLU A 213 -10.46 -8.77 -7.63
N ASN A 214 -11.50 -8.20 -7.02
CA ASN A 214 -11.74 -8.39 -5.60
C ASN A 214 -12.60 -9.65 -5.41
N VAL A 215 -12.14 -10.58 -4.58
CA VAL A 215 -12.83 -11.84 -4.23
C VAL A 215 -13.33 -11.84 -2.78
N GLY A 216 -13.23 -10.70 -2.09
CA GLY A 216 -13.66 -10.55 -0.71
C GLY A 216 -15.18 -10.66 -0.54
N ALA A 217 -15.63 -10.98 0.68
CA ALA A 217 -17.05 -11.12 1.02
C ALA A 217 -17.89 -9.88 0.68
N ILE A 218 -17.29 -8.69 0.56
CA ILE A 218 -18.01 -7.47 0.14
C ILE A 218 -18.64 -7.60 -1.26
N MET A 219 -18.09 -8.48 -2.09
CA MET A 219 -18.57 -8.74 -3.44
C MET A 219 -19.79 -9.65 -3.45
N THR A 220 -19.88 -10.60 -2.51
CA THR A 220 -20.91 -11.65 -2.48
C THR A 220 -22.00 -11.40 -1.43
N ALA A 221 -21.66 -10.81 -0.28
CA ALA A 221 -22.55 -10.59 0.85
C ALA A 221 -22.45 -9.15 1.43
N PRO A 222 -22.66 -8.10 0.61
CA PRO A 222 -22.39 -6.70 0.99
C PRO A 222 -23.18 -6.21 2.22
N LEU A 223 -24.39 -6.72 2.47
CA LEU A 223 -25.20 -6.32 3.64
C LEU A 223 -24.62 -6.87 4.95
N ALA A 224 -24.21 -8.13 4.97
CA ALA A 224 -23.60 -8.74 6.15
C ALA A 224 -22.24 -8.09 6.46
N VAL A 225 -21.42 -7.89 5.42
CA VAL A 225 -20.13 -7.19 5.53
C VAL A 225 -20.32 -5.77 6.06
N ARG A 226 -21.30 -5.02 5.53
CA ARG A 226 -21.63 -3.68 6.03
C ARG A 226 -21.88 -3.67 7.54
N HIS A 227 -22.76 -4.54 8.04
CA HIS A 227 -23.07 -4.59 9.47
C HIS A 227 -21.85 -4.94 10.33
N SER A 228 -20.98 -5.83 9.84
CA SER A 228 -19.74 -6.16 10.53
C SER A 228 -18.80 -4.95 10.59
N ILE A 229 -18.58 -4.28 9.46
CA ILE A 229 -17.72 -3.08 9.38
C ILE A 229 -18.26 -1.93 10.24
N GLU A 230 -19.58 -1.72 10.29
CA GLU A 230 -20.19 -0.71 11.16
C GLU A 230 -19.84 -0.98 12.64
N HIS A 231 -19.83 -2.24 13.09
CA HIS A 231 -19.39 -2.58 14.46
C HIS A 231 -17.90 -2.36 14.68
N LEU A 232 -17.05 -2.76 13.72
CA LEU A 232 -15.60 -2.53 13.80
C LEU A 232 -15.29 -1.02 13.86
N SER A 233 -15.90 -0.22 12.99
CA SER A 233 -15.73 1.23 12.95
C SER A 233 -16.25 1.91 14.22
N ASN A 234 -17.40 1.49 14.74
CA ASN A 234 -17.93 2.02 15.99
C ASN A 234 -16.96 1.73 17.16
N THR A 235 -16.40 0.51 17.20
CA THR A 235 -15.39 0.14 18.21
C THR A 235 -14.15 1.02 18.11
N CYS A 236 -13.62 1.22 16.90
CA CYS A 236 -12.48 2.12 16.66
C CYS A 236 -12.79 3.55 17.14
N ARG A 237 -13.97 4.08 16.78
CA ARG A 237 -14.40 5.44 17.13
C ARG A 237 -14.55 5.63 18.64
N GLU A 238 -15.15 4.67 19.34
CA GLU A 238 -15.24 4.67 20.81
C GLU A 238 -13.87 4.70 21.48
N MET A 239 -12.86 4.13 20.83
CA MET A 239 -11.47 4.06 21.32
C MET A 239 -10.56 5.17 20.78
N GLY A 240 -11.09 6.11 19.99
CA GLY A 240 -10.35 7.26 19.48
C GLY A 240 -9.38 6.97 18.33
N VAL A 241 -9.58 5.86 17.61
CA VAL A 241 -8.76 5.45 16.46
C VAL A 241 -9.63 5.26 15.21
N GLU A 242 -9.03 5.19 14.03
CA GLU A 242 -9.76 5.13 12.76
C GLU A 242 -9.61 3.76 12.09
N LEU A 243 -10.69 3.21 11.52
CA LEU A 243 -10.64 1.95 10.79
C LEU A 243 -10.10 2.15 9.38
N LYS A 244 -9.17 1.29 8.96
CA LYS A 244 -8.59 1.29 7.61
C LYS A 244 -8.73 -0.07 6.94
N ALA A 245 -9.20 -0.07 5.70
CA ALA A 245 -9.35 -1.27 4.88
C ALA A 245 -8.13 -1.49 3.99
N HIS A 246 -7.67 -2.74 3.92
CA HIS A 246 -6.66 -3.17 2.97
C HIS A 246 -7.28 -3.87 1.77
N ASN A 247 -6.50 -4.09 0.70
CA ASN A 247 -6.92 -4.85 -0.48
C ASN A 247 -8.19 -4.30 -1.16
N ALA A 248 -8.33 -2.97 -1.23
CA ALA A 248 -9.47 -2.31 -1.85
C ALA A 248 -9.37 -2.21 -3.39
N ASP A 249 -8.33 -2.81 -3.98
CA ASP A 249 -8.17 -2.95 -5.43
C ASP A 249 -9.41 -3.59 -6.08
N TYR A 250 -9.70 -3.14 -7.30
CA TYR A 250 -10.75 -3.60 -8.19
C TYR A 250 -12.19 -3.47 -7.66
N LEU A 251 -12.41 -2.84 -6.50
CA LEU A 251 -13.75 -2.58 -5.99
C LEU A 251 -14.49 -1.58 -6.87
N PRO A 252 -15.73 -1.85 -7.30
CA PRO A 252 -16.54 -0.85 -7.99
C PRO A 252 -17.01 0.24 -7.02
N SER A 253 -17.36 1.42 -7.54
CA SER A 253 -17.71 2.61 -6.73
C SER A 253 -18.82 2.36 -5.71
N GLU A 254 -19.78 1.49 -6.02
CA GLU A 254 -20.83 1.08 -5.08
C GLU A 254 -20.23 0.43 -3.81
N LYS A 255 -19.25 -0.47 -3.95
CA LYS A 255 -18.63 -1.16 -2.81
C LYS A 255 -17.70 -0.23 -2.03
N ILE A 256 -17.00 0.67 -2.72
CA ILE A 256 -16.23 1.76 -2.08
C ILE A 256 -17.16 2.62 -1.19
N SER A 257 -18.34 2.98 -1.71
CA SER A 257 -19.34 3.74 -0.96
C SER A 257 -19.90 2.96 0.24
N ILE A 258 -20.00 1.62 0.16
CA ILE A 258 -20.35 0.79 1.31
C ILE A 258 -19.27 0.90 2.39
N LEU A 259 -17.99 0.71 2.06
CA LEU A 259 -16.88 0.82 3.02
C LEU A 259 -16.90 2.19 3.73
N LYS A 260 -16.93 3.27 2.94
CA LYS A 260 -16.96 4.65 3.47
C LYS A 260 -18.16 4.88 4.39
N ARG A 261 -19.39 4.54 3.96
CA ARG A 261 -20.61 4.76 4.77
C ARG A 261 -20.68 3.87 6.01
N SER A 262 -19.98 2.74 6.00
CA SER A 262 -19.83 1.87 7.18
C SER A 262 -18.78 2.40 8.17
N GLY A 263 -18.12 3.52 7.86
CA GLY A 263 -17.16 4.18 8.72
C GLY A 263 -15.71 3.72 8.56
N VAL A 264 -15.35 3.16 7.40
CA VAL A 264 -13.94 3.00 7.01
C VAL A 264 -13.39 4.37 6.62
N SER A 265 -12.31 4.78 7.27
CA SER A 265 -11.73 6.12 7.14
C SER A 265 -10.62 6.19 6.09
N ALA A 266 -9.99 5.06 5.77
CA ALA A 266 -8.99 5.00 4.70
C ALA A 266 -8.95 3.63 3.98
N LEU A 267 -8.49 3.62 2.72
CA LEU A 267 -8.33 2.43 1.89
C LEU A 267 -6.90 2.29 1.38
N ASN A 268 -6.34 1.08 1.37
CA ASN A 268 -5.12 0.76 0.62
C ASN A 268 -5.45 0.11 -0.73
N ILE A 269 -4.83 0.62 -1.80
CA ILE A 269 -4.87 0.09 -3.17
C ILE A 269 -3.44 0.07 -3.72
N ALA A 270 -3.01 -1.03 -4.31
CA ALA A 270 -1.64 -1.18 -4.78
C ALA A 270 -1.53 -1.97 -6.09
N PRO A 271 -1.70 -3.31 -6.12
CA PRO A 271 -1.44 -4.12 -7.32
C PRO A 271 -2.25 -3.68 -8.56
N GLU A 272 -3.46 -3.12 -8.40
CA GLU A 272 -4.24 -2.60 -9.54
C GLU A 272 -3.48 -1.55 -10.36
N PHE A 273 -2.74 -0.66 -9.72
CA PHE A 273 -2.03 0.42 -10.41
C PHE A 273 -0.86 -0.11 -11.23
N GLY A 274 -0.13 -1.10 -10.70
CA GLY A 274 0.92 -1.81 -11.46
C GLY A 274 0.36 -2.59 -12.65
N VAL A 275 -0.83 -3.19 -12.50
CA VAL A 275 -1.53 -3.88 -13.59
C VAL A 275 -2.05 -2.88 -14.64
N ALA A 276 -2.57 -1.73 -14.23
CA ALA A 276 -3.04 -0.67 -15.13
C ALA A 276 -1.90 -0.18 -16.04
N GLU A 277 -0.73 0.10 -15.45
CA GLU A 277 0.46 0.45 -16.22
C GLU A 277 0.93 -0.67 -17.14
N THR A 278 0.96 -1.91 -16.63
CA THR A 278 1.35 -3.09 -17.43
C THR A 278 0.45 -3.26 -18.66
N ARG A 279 -0.86 -3.14 -18.49
CA ARG A 279 -1.84 -3.20 -19.59
C ARG A 279 -1.62 -2.07 -20.58
N SER A 280 -1.35 -0.86 -20.10
CA SER A 280 -1.06 0.29 -20.96
C SER A 280 0.22 0.07 -21.78
N PHE A 281 1.29 -0.42 -21.16
CA PHE A 281 2.54 -0.72 -21.85
C PHE A 281 2.33 -1.79 -22.93
N VAL A 282 1.62 -2.88 -22.61
CA VAL A 282 1.27 -3.93 -23.59
C VAL A 282 0.45 -3.37 -24.76
N SER A 283 -0.52 -2.49 -24.50
CA SER A 283 -1.31 -1.84 -25.57
C SER A 283 -0.43 -1.03 -26.50
N ILE A 284 0.47 -0.20 -25.94
CA ILE A 284 1.37 0.65 -26.71
C ILE A 284 2.32 -0.18 -27.57
N LEU A 285 2.87 -1.29 -27.05
CA LEU A 285 3.71 -2.19 -27.84
C LEU A 285 2.95 -2.79 -29.03
N LYS A 286 1.67 -3.15 -28.85
CA LYS A 286 0.81 -3.65 -29.93
C LYS A 286 0.52 -2.56 -30.96
N GLU A 287 0.11 -1.38 -30.52
CA GLU A 287 -0.20 -0.23 -31.40
C GLU A 287 1.00 0.19 -32.26
N LEU A 288 2.21 0.09 -31.71
CA LEU A 288 3.45 0.41 -32.41
C LEU A 288 4.02 -0.75 -33.24
N ASN A 289 3.34 -1.91 -33.28
CA ASN A 289 3.79 -3.13 -33.93
C ASN A 289 5.17 -3.64 -33.43
N LEU A 290 5.46 -3.47 -32.14
CA LEU A 290 6.70 -3.89 -31.49
C LEU A 290 6.59 -5.33 -30.95
N SER A 291 6.27 -6.28 -31.83
CA SER A 291 5.96 -7.67 -31.45
C SER A 291 7.10 -8.38 -30.68
N VAL A 292 8.35 -8.13 -31.05
CA VAL A 292 9.53 -8.71 -30.37
C VAL A 292 9.65 -8.19 -28.93
N GLN A 293 9.41 -6.89 -28.73
CA GLN A 293 9.47 -6.25 -27.42
C GLN A 293 8.30 -6.73 -26.55
N LEU A 294 7.12 -6.89 -27.14
CA LEU A 294 5.94 -7.45 -26.47
C LEU A 294 6.20 -8.86 -25.96
N GLU A 295 6.69 -9.76 -26.82
CA GLU A 295 7.00 -11.14 -26.44
C GLU A 295 8.03 -11.19 -25.31
N ARG A 296 9.15 -10.46 -25.45
CA ARG A 296 10.21 -10.39 -24.44
C ARG A 296 9.71 -9.83 -23.10
N PHE A 297 8.80 -8.87 -23.13
CA PHE A 297 8.23 -8.30 -21.91
C PHE A 297 7.33 -9.30 -21.19
N LEU A 298 6.43 -9.95 -21.93
CA LEU A 298 5.52 -10.94 -21.37
C LEU A 298 6.28 -12.15 -20.81
N GLU A 299 7.29 -12.63 -21.54
CA GLU A 299 8.20 -13.69 -21.07
C GLU A 299 8.91 -13.28 -19.78
N LEU A 300 9.58 -12.12 -19.76
CA LEU A 300 10.26 -11.60 -18.58
C LEU A 300 9.33 -11.51 -17.35
N ALA A 301 8.13 -10.98 -17.54
CA ALA A 301 7.16 -10.84 -16.45
C ALA A 301 6.63 -12.20 -15.98
N PHE A 302 6.37 -13.14 -16.89
CA PHE A 302 5.94 -14.49 -16.55
C PHE A 302 7.02 -15.27 -15.78
N GLU A 303 8.27 -15.23 -16.24
CA GLU A 303 9.42 -15.90 -15.63
C GLU A 303 9.68 -15.45 -14.20
N SER A 304 9.33 -14.20 -13.85
CA SER A 304 9.47 -13.66 -12.49
C SER A 304 8.75 -14.49 -11.42
N SER A 305 7.73 -15.27 -11.81
CA SER A 305 6.87 -16.04 -10.90
C SER A 305 6.12 -15.19 -9.85
N ALA A 306 6.19 -13.86 -9.91
CA ALA A 306 5.59 -12.98 -8.91
C ALA A 306 4.05 -13.05 -8.93
N TRP A 307 3.46 -13.52 -10.03
CA TRP A 307 2.04 -13.80 -10.18
C TRP A 307 1.53 -14.92 -9.28
N LYS A 308 2.38 -15.87 -8.85
CA LYS A 308 1.94 -17.11 -8.16
C LYS A 308 1.05 -16.86 -6.94
N LYS A 309 1.38 -15.85 -6.11
CA LYS A 309 0.61 -15.53 -4.91
C LYS A 309 -0.76 -14.91 -5.19
N TRP A 310 -0.97 -14.41 -6.41
CA TRP A 310 -2.19 -13.73 -6.82
C TRP A 310 -3.18 -14.67 -7.50
N ILE A 311 -2.76 -15.86 -7.94
CA ILE A 311 -3.61 -16.73 -8.74
C ILE A 311 -4.65 -17.45 -7.89
N LYS A 312 -5.90 -17.50 -8.38
CA LYS A 312 -6.98 -18.26 -7.74
C LYS A 312 -6.71 -19.76 -7.77
N PRO A 313 -7.19 -20.53 -6.78
CA PRO A 313 -7.32 -21.97 -6.93
C PRO A 313 -8.09 -22.32 -8.21
N ASN A 314 -7.60 -23.30 -8.99
CA ASN A 314 -8.20 -23.73 -10.26
C ASN A 314 -8.36 -22.62 -11.33
N SER A 315 -7.52 -21.59 -11.27
CA SER A 315 -7.50 -20.48 -12.22
C SER A 315 -7.41 -20.94 -13.68
N GLN A 316 -8.11 -20.20 -14.54
CA GLN A 316 -8.04 -20.33 -16.00
C GLN A 316 -7.13 -19.25 -16.63
N ALA A 317 -6.37 -18.51 -15.81
CA ALA A 317 -5.45 -17.48 -16.29
C ALA A 317 -4.42 -18.07 -17.25
N SER A 318 -4.30 -17.49 -18.43
CA SER A 318 -3.26 -17.80 -19.39
C SER A 318 -1.89 -17.31 -18.91
N ASP A 319 -0.83 -17.73 -19.60
CA ASP A 319 0.52 -17.20 -19.32
C ASP A 319 0.61 -15.69 -19.60
N THR A 320 -0.18 -15.18 -20.55
CA THR A 320 -0.31 -13.74 -20.79
C THR A 320 -0.99 -13.03 -19.62
N ASP A 321 -2.05 -13.61 -19.04
CA ASP A 321 -2.71 -13.01 -17.87
C ASP A 321 -1.78 -12.97 -16.66
N ARG A 322 -1.03 -14.06 -16.43
CA ARG A 322 0.00 -14.16 -15.40
C ARG A 322 1.11 -13.13 -15.60
N ALA A 323 1.58 -12.96 -16.83
CA ALA A 323 2.56 -11.93 -17.18
C ALA A 323 2.01 -10.51 -16.90
N ILE A 324 0.75 -10.23 -17.24
CA ILE A 324 0.12 -8.93 -16.99
C ILE A 324 0.01 -8.65 -15.48
N ILE A 325 -0.37 -9.64 -14.68
CA ILE A 325 -0.41 -9.51 -13.21
C ILE A 325 0.98 -9.22 -12.64
N ALA A 326 2.01 -9.83 -13.20
CA ALA A 326 3.39 -9.73 -12.71
C ALA A 326 4.22 -8.58 -13.33
N GLY A 327 3.72 -7.86 -14.34
CA GLY A 327 4.53 -6.92 -15.13
C GLY A 327 5.25 -5.86 -14.30
N HIS A 328 4.58 -5.31 -13.29
CA HIS A 328 5.16 -4.27 -12.43
C HIS A 328 6.34 -4.74 -11.57
N TYR A 329 6.49 -6.05 -11.32
CA TYR A 329 7.64 -6.57 -10.57
C TYR A 329 8.94 -6.52 -11.36
N VAL A 330 8.87 -6.36 -12.69
CA VAL A 330 10.07 -6.39 -13.56
C VAL A 330 10.47 -5.01 -14.08
N PHE A 331 9.72 -3.96 -13.76
CA PHE A 331 10.00 -2.59 -14.24
C PHE A 331 11.38 -2.07 -13.80
N GLY A 332 11.88 -2.48 -12.63
CA GLY A 332 13.22 -2.11 -12.15
C GLY A 332 14.39 -2.84 -12.85
N THR A 333 14.12 -3.83 -13.71
CA THR A 333 15.17 -4.68 -14.29
C THR A 333 15.84 -4.07 -15.53
N GLU A 334 17.11 -4.39 -15.76
CA GLU A 334 17.83 -3.98 -16.98
C GLU A 334 17.18 -4.51 -18.25
N ARG A 335 16.66 -5.75 -18.22
CA ARG A 335 15.92 -6.36 -19.33
C ARG A 335 14.69 -5.51 -19.68
N TYR A 336 13.91 -5.10 -18.69
CA TYR A 336 12.77 -4.21 -18.95
C TYR A 336 13.20 -2.85 -19.48
N ARG A 337 14.24 -2.21 -18.91
CA ARG A 337 14.75 -0.92 -19.40
C ARG A 337 15.15 -0.96 -20.88
N ALA A 338 15.78 -2.04 -21.32
CA ALA A 338 16.11 -2.24 -22.74
C ALA A 338 14.86 -2.34 -23.63
N ILE A 339 13.83 -3.05 -23.17
CA ILE A 339 12.54 -3.15 -23.89
C ILE A 339 11.86 -1.78 -23.93
N LYS A 340 11.76 -1.10 -22.78
CA LYS A 340 11.13 0.22 -22.64
C LYS A 340 11.80 1.26 -23.53
N SER A 341 13.14 1.29 -23.63
CA SER A 341 13.88 2.24 -24.46
C SER A 341 13.53 2.16 -25.96
N VAL A 342 13.23 0.96 -26.47
CA VAL A 342 12.75 0.79 -27.85
C VAL A 342 11.36 1.39 -28.02
N ALA A 343 10.46 1.12 -27.07
CA ALA A 343 9.11 1.70 -27.07
C ALA A 343 9.14 3.23 -26.93
N GLU A 344 9.97 3.77 -26.05
CA GLU A 344 10.20 5.22 -25.90
C GLU A 344 10.65 5.86 -27.20
N SER A 345 11.64 5.25 -27.88
CA SER A 345 12.14 5.73 -29.17
C SER A 345 11.06 5.73 -30.25
N ALA A 346 10.17 4.73 -30.25
CA ALA A 346 9.05 4.64 -31.19
C ALA A 346 7.96 5.67 -30.87
N CYS A 347 7.60 5.87 -29.59
CA CYS A 347 6.69 6.93 -29.16
C CYS A 347 7.22 8.32 -29.53
N HIS A 348 8.51 8.57 -29.30
CA HIS A 348 9.15 9.87 -29.59
C HIS A 348 9.07 10.22 -31.08
N LYS A 349 9.22 9.25 -31.98
CA LYS A 349 9.04 9.46 -33.43
C LYS A 349 7.62 9.91 -33.82
N LEU A 350 6.64 9.61 -32.98
CA LEU A 350 5.25 10.05 -33.14
C LEU A 350 4.93 11.33 -32.35
N GLY A 351 5.93 11.98 -31.74
CA GLY A 351 5.74 13.16 -30.91
C GLY A 351 5.02 12.88 -29.59
N LYS A 352 5.07 11.65 -29.09
CA LYS A 352 4.43 11.23 -27.84
C LYS A 352 5.46 10.84 -26.78
N SER A 353 5.14 11.08 -25.51
CA SER A 353 5.89 10.56 -24.37
C SER A 353 5.29 9.23 -23.90
N LEU A 354 6.14 8.19 -23.78
CA LEU A 354 5.72 6.90 -23.23
C LEU A 354 5.32 7.05 -21.76
N ASP A 355 6.16 7.69 -20.94
CA ASP A 355 5.91 7.84 -19.50
C ASP A 355 4.63 8.64 -19.23
N GLU A 356 4.35 9.71 -19.99
CA GLU A 356 3.09 10.44 -19.84
C GLU A 356 1.87 9.56 -20.15
N SER A 357 1.99 8.67 -21.15
CA SER A 357 0.91 7.75 -21.52
C SER A 357 0.68 6.68 -20.43
N LEU A 358 1.77 6.13 -19.88
CA LEU A 358 1.73 5.15 -18.79
C LEU A 358 1.21 5.77 -17.49
N GLN A 359 1.74 6.93 -17.10
CA GLN A 359 1.27 7.71 -15.95
C GLN A 359 -0.22 8.03 -16.08
N SER A 360 -0.67 8.49 -17.26
CA SER A 360 -2.09 8.79 -17.50
C SER A 360 -3.00 7.57 -17.30
N ALA A 361 -2.52 6.35 -17.60
CA ALA A 361 -3.28 5.14 -17.35
C ALA A 361 -3.44 4.86 -15.85
N VAL A 362 -2.39 5.10 -15.06
CA VAL A 362 -2.42 4.97 -13.61
C VAL A 362 -3.28 6.06 -12.98
N GLU A 363 -3.16 7.31 -13.42
CA GLU A 363 -3.97 8.44 -12.95
C GLU A 363 -5.46 8.14 -13.07
N ARG A 364 -5.93 7.60 -14.22
CA ARG A 364 -7.33 7.22 -14.40
C ARG A 364 -7.79 6.18 -13.37
N SER A 365 -6.94 5.22 -13.03
CA SER A 365 -7.25 4.22 -12.01
C SER A 365 -7.32 4.84 -10.61
N ILE A 366 -6.37 5.70 -10.25
CA ILE A 366 -6.37 6.41 -8.94
C ILE A 366 -7.58 7.35 -8.83
N GLU A 367 -7.88 8.11 -9.88
CA GLU A 367 -8.96 9.09 -9.92
C GLU A 367 -10.32 8.44 -9.65
N ARG A 368 -10.54 7.21 -10.12
CA ARG A 368 -11.74 6.43 -9.80
C ARG A 368 -11.98 6.29 -8.29
N TYR A 369 -10.92 6.06 -7.52
CA TYR A 369 -10.99 5.98 -6.06
C TYR A 369 -11.16 7.34 -5.42
N VAL A 370 -10.46 8.37 -5.91
CA VAL A 370 -10.64 9.75 -5.43
C VAL A 370 -12.09 10.19 -5.56
N LEU A 371 -12.69 10.00 -6.73
CA LEU A 371 -14.08 10.39 -7.00
C LEU A 371 -15.06 9.54 -6.18
N ALA A 372 -14.86 8.22 -6.11
CA ALA A 372 -15.75 7.32 -5.39
C ALA A 372 -15.68 7.50 -3.86
N PHE A 373 -14.51 7.85 -3.32
CA PHE A 373 -14.32 8.09 -1.89
C PHE A 373 -14.62 9.53 -1.49
N ALA A 374 -14.61 10.49 -2.43
CA ALA A 374 -15.10 11.85 -2.20
C ALA A 374 -16.64 11.92 -2.18
N ALA A 375 -17.31 11.18 -3.08
CA ALA A 375 -18.77 11.03 -3.11
C ALA A 375 -19.32 10.37 -1.84
#